data_AF-A0A4P0Y9Z3-F1
#
_entry.id   AF-A0A4P0Y9Z3-F1
#
_cell.length_a   1.000
_cell.length_b   1.000
_cell.length_c   1.000
_cell.angle_alpha   90.00
_cell.angle_beta   90.00
_cell.angle_gamma   90.00
#
_symmetry.space_group_name_H-M   'P 1'
#
loop_
_entity.id
_entity.type
_entity.pdbx_description
1 polymer ?
#
loop_
_entity_poly.entity_id
_entity_poly.type
_entity_poly.pdbx_seq_one_letter_code
_entity_poly.pdbx_strand_id
1 'polypeptide(L)'
;MLKPDAVAERLAQLSGEWATVGTGWQAWPDLAKASGLTLSSGEIELPAAEDMLPLACYLLAAGKTVAVEKAEPVYLRNEVAWKKLPGRE
;
A
#
# COMPACT_ATOMS: atom_id res chain seq x y z
N MET A 1 -5.45 9.20 -2.28
CA MET A 1 -4.36 8.21 -2.44
C MET A 1 -3.28 8.82 -3.32
N LEU A 2 -2.01 8.44 -3.15
CA LEU A 2 -0.96 8.87 -4.07
C LEU A 2 -1.23 8.26 -5.46
N LYS A 3 -1.14 9.08 -6.52
CA LYS A 3 -1.18 8.58 -7.89
C LYS A 3 0.10 7.78 -8.17
N PRO A 4 0.08 6.77 -9.05
CA PRO A 4 1.28 5.99 -9.40
C PRO A 4 2.50 6.85 -9.74
N ASP A 5 2.32 7.95 -10.49
CA ASP A 5 3.42 8.87 -10.85
C ASP A 5 4.07 9.53 -9.63
N ALA A 6 3.26 9.95 -8.65
CA ALA A 6 3.78 10.52 -7.41
C ALA A 6 4.49 9.48 -6.53
N VAL A 7 4.12 8.20 -6.67
CA VAL A 7 4.85 7.11 -6.03
C VAL A 7 6.19 6.89 -6.73
N ALA A 8 6.24 6.88 -8.06
CA ALA A 8 7.48 6.75 -8.83
C ALA A 8 8.49 7.87 -8.50
N GLU A 9 8.04 9.12 -8.42
CA GLU A 9 8.85 10.27 -7.99
C GLU A 9 9.43 10.04 -6.58
N ARG A 10 8.62 9.51 -5.66
CA ARG A 10 9.08 9.23 -4.30
C ARG A 10 10.10 8.10 -4.25
N LEU A 11 9.87 7.02 -5.01
CA LEU A 11 10.81 5.89 -5.10
C LEU A 11 12.16 6.34 -5.67
N ALA A 12 12.18 7.29 -6.61
CA ALA A 12 13.43 7.84 -7.15
C ALA A 12 14.29 8.59 -6.11
N GLN A 13 13.71 9.01 -4.99
CA GLN A 13 14.42 9.68 -3.89
C GLN A 13 14.92 8.71 -2.81
N LEU A 14 14.58 7.42 -2.91
CA LEU A 14 14.99 6.39 -1.96
C LEU A 14 16.22 5.64 -2.47
N SER A 15 16.91 4.98 -1.54
CA SER A 15 18.08 4.14 -1.83
C SER A 15 18.02 2.85 -1.01
N GLY A 16 18.80 1.85 -1.44
CA GLY A 16 18.97 0.59 -0.71
C GLY A 16 18.02 -0.52 -1.14
N GLU A 17 17.86 -1.51 -0.27
CA GLU A 17 17.08 -2.72 -0.53
C GLU A 17 15.70 -2.65 0.15
N TRP A 18 14.66 -2.98 -0.61
CA TRP A 18 13.28 -2.91 -0.14
C TRP A 18 12.50 -4.14 -0.56
N ALA A 19 11.63 -4.62 0.33
CA ALA A 19 10.67 -5.67 0.00
C ALA A 19 9.37 -5.06 -0.56
N THR A 20 8.79 -5.69 -1.58
CA THR A 20 7.51 -5.31 -2.17
C THR A 20 6.40 -6.24 -1.72
N VAL A 21 5.29 -5.68 -1.24
CA VAL A 21 4.07 -6.41 -0.84
C VAL A 21 2.82 -5.69 -1.38
N GLY A 22 1.74 -6.45 -1.57
CA GLY A 22 0.46 -5.96 -2.06
C GLY A 22 0.28 -6.07 -3.58
N THR A 23 -0.97 -6.22 -4.02
CA THR A 23 -1.35 -6.36 -5.44
C THR A 23 -1.05 -5.15 -6.33
N GLY A 24 -0.66 -4.02 -5.74
CA GLY A 24 -0.30 -2.80 -6.48
C GLY A 24 0.93 -2.98 -7.36
N TRP A 25 1.91 -3.79 -6.95
CA TRP A 25 3.13 -3.99 -7.73
C TRP A 25 2.89 -4.75 -9.05
N GLN A 26 1.92 -5.67 -9.05
CA GLN A 26 1.46 -6.37 -10.25
C GLN A 26 0.63 -5.44 -11.15
N ALA A 27 -0.17 -4.54 -10.56
CA ALA A 27 -1.01 -3.61 -11.30
C ALA A 27 -0.23 -2.46 -11.97
N TRP A 28 0.93 -2.07 -11.40
CA TRP A 28 1.82 -1.03 -11.90
C TRP A 28 3.28 -1.52 -11.93
N PRO A 29 3.66 -2.40 -12.87
CA PRO A 29 5.00 -2.99 -12.91
C PRO A 29 6.13 -1.98 -13.17
N ASP A 30 5.83 -0.84 -13.80
CA ASP A 30 6.81 0.21 -14.08
C ASP A 30 7.02 1.20 -12.91
N LEU A 31 6.34 1.02 -11.77
CA LEU A 31 6.30 1.99 -10.66
C LEU A 31 7.69 2.39 -10.13
N ALA A 32 8.60 1.42 -10.03
CA ALA A 32 9.95 1.62 -9.51
C ALA A 32 11.02 1.68 -10.60
N LYS A 33 10.66 1.67 -11.88
CA LYS A 33 11.61 1.53 -13.00
C LYS A 33 12.65 2.63 -13.06
N ALA A 34 12.27 3.85 -12.65
CA ALA A 34 13.16 5.01 -12.57
C ALA A 34 13.90 5.13 -11.23
N SER A 35 13.65 4.23 -10.28
CA SER A 35 14.30 4.24 -8.97
C SER A 35 15.63 3.49 -8.98
N GLY A 36 16.57 3.89 -8.14
CA GLY A 36 17.83 3.18 -7.90
C GLY A 36 17.71 2.07 -6.85
N LEU A 37 16.49 1.60 -6.57
CA LEU A 37 16.22 0.62 -5.51
C LEU A 37 16.50 -0.81 -5.98
N THR A 38 17.05 -1.62 -5.06
CA THR A 38 17.03 -3.07 -5.21
C THR A 38 15.74 -3.57 -4.58
N LEU A 39 14.86 -4.18 -5.38
CA LEU A 39 13.57 -4.69 -4.91
C LEU A 39 13.60 -6.22 -4.79
N SER A 40 13.13 -6.74 -3.66
CA SER A 40 12.84 -8.15 -3.44
C SER A 40 11.35 -8.38 -3.26
N SER A 41 10.83 -9.47 -3.82
CA SER A 41 9.43 -9.84 -3.60
C SER A 41 9.25 -10.32 -2.17
N GLY A 42 8.26 -9.76 -1.46
CA GLY A 42 7.83 -10.28 -0.17
C GLY A 42 6.81 -11.43 -0.29
N GLU A 43 6.36 -11.78 -1.50
CA GLU A 43 5.38 -12.84 -1.77
C GLU A 43 4.03 -12.71 -1.02
N ILE A 44 3.72 -11.50 -0.55
CA ILE A 44 2.48 -11.19 0.19
C ILE A 44 1.63 -10.25 -0.65
N GLU A 45 0.41 -10.67 -0.99
CA GLU A 45 -0.51 -9.86 -1.81
C GLU A 45 -1.61 -9.18 -1.00
N LEU A 46 -2.02 -9.80 0.11
CA LEU A 46 -3.15 -9.37 0.94
C LEU A 46 -2.74 -9.40 2.42
N PRO A 47 -3.32 -8.52 3.25
CA PRO A 47 -3.07 -8.55 4.69
C PRO A 47 -3.70 -9.79 5.34
N ALA A 48 -3.00 -10.38 6.29
CA ALA A 48 -3.57 -11.42 7.17
C ALA A 48 -4.00 -10.81 8.51
N ALA A 49 -5.10 -11.32 9.08
CA ALA A 49 -5.62 -10.82 10.35
C ALA A 49 -4.64 -11.06 11.52
N GLU A 50 -3.89 -12.17 11.48
CA GLU A 50 -2.90 -12.50 12.50
C GLU A 50 -1.77 -11.47 12.60
N ASP A 51 -1.34 -10.89 11.47
CA ASP A 51 -0.31 -9.85 11.43
C ASP A 51 -0.81 -8.48 11.92
N MET A 52 -2.13 -8.27 11.95
CA MET A 52 -2.71 -7.06 12.54
C MET A 52 -2.68 -7.09 14.08
N LEU A 53 -2.68 -8.28 14.69
CA LEU A 53 -2.80 -8.44 16.15
C LEU A 53 -1.64 -7.80 16.92
N PRO A 54 -0.35 -7.96 16.55
CA PRO A 54 0.75 -7.30 17.25
C PRO A 54 0.60 -5.77 17.30
N LEU A 55 0.15 -5.17 16.19
CA LEU A 55 -0.10 -3.73 16.10
C LEU A 55 -1.26 -3.32 17.01
N ALA A 56 -2.35 -4.09 17.02
CA ALA A 56 -3.51 -3.84 17.89
C ALA A 56 -3.15 -3.97 19.38
N CYS A 57 -2.39 -5.01 19.75
CA CYS A 57 -1.91 -5.22 21.12
C CYS A 57 -1.05 -4.04 21.60
N TYR A 58 -0.13 -3.57 20.76
CA TYR A 58 0.69 -2.40 21.06
C TYR A 58 -0.17 -1.14 21.27
N LEU A 59 -1.12 -0.88 20.36
CA LEU A 59 -1.99 0.29 20.46
C LEU A 59 -2.92 0.24 21.69
N LEU A 60 -3.40 -0.96 22.04
CA LEU A 60 -4.20 -1.18 23.24
C LEU A 60 -3.39 -0.89 24.51
N ALA A 61 -2.18 -1.45 24.61
CA ALA A 61 -1.28 -1.19 25.75
C ALA A 61 -0.90 0.29 25.87
N ALA A 62 -0.79 1.00 24.75
CA ALA A 62 -0.54 2.44 24.70
C ALA A 62 -1.79 3.31 24.96
N GLY A 63 -2.97 2.72 25.22
CA GLY A 63 -4.21 3.46 25.43
C GLY A 63 -4.74 4.18 24.18
N LYS A 64 -4.29 3.78 22.98
CA LYS A 64 -4.67 4.38 21.68
C LYS A 64 -5.88 3.69 21.06
N THR A 65 -6.92 3.48 21.86
CA THR A 65 -8.20 2.94 21.40
C THR A 65 -9.18 4.07 21.07
N VAL A 66 -10.20 3.76 20.29
CA VAL A 66 -11.30 4.68 19.99
C VAL A 66 -12.62 4.09 20.47
N ALA A 67 -13.57 4.95 20.83
CA ALA A 67 -14.93 4.52 21.10
C ALA A 67 -15.54 3.92 19.82
N VAL A 68 -16.44 2.96 19.97
CA VAL A 68 -16.97 2.15 18.86
C VAL A 68 -17.63 3.02 17.79
N GLU A 69 -18.33 4.07 18.19
CA GLU A 69 -19.02 5.02 17.33
C GLU A 69 -18.08 5.95 16.54
N LYS A 70 -16.79 5.99 16.92
CA LYS A 70 -15.74 6.75 16.23
C LYS A 70 -14.85 5.88 15.35
N ALA A 71 -15.10 4.57 15.28
CA ALA A 71 -14.38 3.68 14.40
C ALA A 71 -14.85 3.90 12.95
N GLU A 72 -14.05 4.62 12.17
CA GLU A 72 -14.37 4.95 10.78
C GLU A 72 -13.40 4.26 9.81
N PRO A 73 -13.89 3.73 8.68
CA PRO A 73 -13.02 3.22 7.63
C PRO A 73 -12.23 4.37 6.99
N VAL A 74 -10.97 4.09 6.66
CA VAL A 74 -10.14 5.04 5.92
C VAL A 74 -10.52 5.00 4.43
N TYR A 75 -11.40 5.90 4.02
CA TYR A 75 -11.77 6.05 2.61
C TYR A 75 -10.70 6.77 1.82
N LEU A 76 -9.87 6.02 1.10
CA LEU A 76 -8.97 6.55 0.09
C LEU A 76 -9.78 6.83 -1.19
N ARG A 77 -10.31 8.06 -1.35
CA ARG A 77 -10.98 8.47 -2.60
C ARG A 77 -9.98 8.37 -3.76
N ASN A 78 -10.30 7.53 -4.73
CA ASN A 78 -9.49 7.26 -5.91
C ASN A 78 -10.25 7.67 -7.17
N GLU A 79 -9.65 8.53 -8.00
CA GLU A 79 -9.95 8.59 -9.44
C GLU A 79 -9.33 7.39 -10.19
N VAL A 80 -8.61 6.53 -9.48
CA VAL A 80 -7.68 5.51 -10.01
C VAL A 80 -8.37 4.20 -10.45
N ALA A 81 -9.67 4.02 -10.16
CA ALA A 81 -10.43 2.82 -10.55
C ALA A 81 -11.02 2.87 -11.97
N TRP A 82 -10.57 3.78 -12.83
CA TRP A 82 -11.08 3.95 -14.20
C TRP A 82 -10.13 3.44 -15.30
N LYS A 83 -9.21 2.52 -15.00
CA LYS A 83 -8.66 1.69 -16.07
C LYS A 83 -9.73 0.67 -16.49
N LYS A 84 -10.56 1.09 -17.46
CA LYS A 84 -11.49 0.20 -18.18
C LYS A 84 -10.72 -1.05 -18.62
N LEU A 85 -11.30 -2.23 -18.37
CA LEU A 85 -10.83 -3.48 -18.95
C LEU A 85 -10.76 -3.33 -20.50
N PRO A 86 -9.75 -3.90 -21.17
CA PRO A 86 -9.74 -3.92 -22.63
C PRO A 86 -10.99 -4.64 -23.13
N GLY A 87 -11.79 -4.00 -24.00
CA GLY A 87 -12.98 -4.60 -24.62
C GLY A 87 -14.34 -4.01 -24.23
N ARG A 88 -14.40 -2.82 -23.61
CA ARG A 88 -15.65 -2.04 -23.50
C ARG A 88 -15.44 -0.58 -23.88
N GLU A 89 -15.62 -0.30 -25.17
CA GLU A 89 -16.12 1.02 -25.62
C GLU A 89 -17.62 1.12 -25.33
#